data_AF-A0A376KYY3-F1
#
_entry.id   AF-A0A376KYY3-F1
#
_cell.length_a   1.000
_cell.length_b   1.000
_cell.length_c   1.000
_cell.angle_alpha   90.00
_cell.angle_beta   90.00
_cell.angle_gamma   90.00
#
_symmetry.space_group_name_H-M   'P 1'
#
loop_
_entity.id
_entity.type
_entity.pdbx_description
1 polymer ?
#
loop_
_entity_poly.entity_id
_entity_poly.type
_entity_poly.pdbx_seq_one_letter_code
_entity_poly.pdbx_strand_id
1 'polypeptide(L)'
;MSSTNIEQVMPVKLAQALANPLFPALDSALRSGRHIGLDELDNHAFLMDFQEYLEEFYARYNVELIRAPEGSSIYAHVPPR
;
A
#
# COMPACT_ATOMS: atom_id res chain seq x y z
N MET A 1 -6.70 -31.42 -10.18
CA MET A 1 -5.25 -31.18 -10.21
C MET A 1 -5.04 -29.73 -9.83
N SER A 2 -4.50 -29.50 -8.63
CA SER A 2 -4.27 -28.16 -8.09
C SER A 2 -3.13 -27.50 -8.85
N SER A 3 -3.48 -26.61 -9.77
CA SER A 3 -2.52 -25.69 -10.38
C SER A 3 -2.17 -24.63 -9.35
N THR A 4 -1.39 -25.01 -8.32
CA THR A 4 -0.69 -24.03 -7.49
C THR A 4 0.44 -23.47 -8.35
N ASN A 5 0.06 -22.60 -9.30
CA ASN A 5 1.01 -21.80 -10.04
C ASN A 5 1.58 -20.80 -9.03
N ILE A 6 2.70 -21.20 -8.41
CA ILE A 6 3.50 -20.40 -7.48
C ILE A 6 4.42 -19.46 -8.26
N GLU A 7 4.16 -19.21 -9.55
CA GLU A 7 4.68 -18.03 -10.22
C GLU A 7 3.82 -16.82 -9.84
N GLN A 8 3.69 -16.55 -8.53
CA GLN A 8 3.42 -15.20 -8.06
C GLN A 8 4.67 -14.37 -8.35
N VAL A 9 4.94 -14.14 -9.64
CA VAL A 9 5.96 -13.22 -10.10
C VAL A 9 5.59 -11.89 -9.47
N MET A 10 6.43 -11.41 -8.54
CA MET A 10 6.20 -10.10 -7.92
C MET A 10 5.96 -9.09 -9.04
N PRO A 11 4.84 -8.36 -9.03
CA PRO A 11 4.59 -7.34 -10.04
C PRO A 11 5.78 -6.38 -10.07
N VAL A 12 6.30 -6.09 -11.26
CA VAL A 12 7.47 -5.21 -11.40
C VAL A 12 7.22 -3.85 -10.74
N LYS A 13 5.98 -3.35 -10.83
CA LYS A 13 5.54 -2.13 -10.13
C LYS A 13 5.60 -2.24 -8.61
N LEU A 14 5.27 -3.40 -8.03
CA LEU A 14 5.43 -3.63 -6.60
C LEU A 14 6.92 -3.59 -6.23
N ALA A 15 7.78 -4.24 -6.99
CA ALA A 15 9.23 -4.20 -6.75
C ALA A 15 9.80 -2.78 -6.86
N GLN A 16 9.30 -1.98 -7.83
CA GLN A 16 9.65 -0.56 -7.96
C GLN A 16 9.16 0.26 -6.77
N ALA A 17 7.94 0.00 -6.29
CA ALA A 17 7.39 0.66 -5.10
C ALA A 17 8.26 0.36 -3.87
N LEU A 18 8.60 -0.91 -3.65
CA LEU A 18 9.45 -1.34 -2.53
C LEU A 18 10.89 -0.82 -2.64
N ALA A 19 11.40 -0.62 -3.86
CA ALA A 19 12.72 -0.04 -4.11
C ALA A 19 12.74 1.49 -3.93
N ASN A 20 11.58 2.14 -3.81
CA ASN A 20 11.50 3.58 -3.62
C ASN A 20 11.96 3.96 -2.20
N PRO A 21 12.89 4.92 -2.04
CA PRO A 21 13.37 5.35 -0.72
C PRO A 21 12.27 5.95 0.18
N LEU A 22 11.12 6.37 -0.37
CA LEU A 22 9.98 6.85 0.40
C LEU A 22 9.24 5.71 1.11
N PHE A 23 9.29 4.49 0.57
CA PHE A 23 8.48 3.37 1.04
C PHE A 23 8.71 3.00 2.51
N PRO A 24 9.95 2.89 3.04
CA PRO A 24 10.17 2.52 4.44
C PRO A 24 9.56 3.51 5.44
N ALA A 25 9.69 4.81 5.18
CA ALA A 25 9.11 5.85 6.03
C ALA A 25 7.58 5.87 5.93
N LEU A 26 7.06 5.70 4.71
CA LEU A 26 5.63 5.64 4.42
C LEU A 26 4.94 4.41 5.05
N ASP A 27 5.53 3.21 4.91
CA ASP A 27 5.03 1.97 5.52
C ASP A 27 4.93 2.11 7.04
N SER A 28 5.97 2.67 7.67
CA SER A 28 5.98 2.89 9.11
C SER A 28 4.89 3.90 9.54
N ALA A 29 4.68 4.96 8.76
CA ALA A 29 3.61 5.94 9.00
C ALA A 29 2.22 5.29 8.86
N LEU A 30 1.97 4.59 7.75
CA LEU A 30 0.72 3.89 7.48
C LEU A 30 0.37 2.88 8.58
N ARG A 31 1.34 2.04 8.97
CA ARG A 31 1.16 1.06 10.06
C ARG A 31 0.96 1.68 11.44
N SER A 32 1.43 2.91 11.66
CA SER A 32 1.14 3.66 12.89
C SER A 32 -0.29 4.20 12.95
N GLY A 33 -1.10 4.00 11.90
CA GLY A 33 -2.42 4.59 11.75
C GLY A 33 -2.37 6.05 11.31
N ARG A 34 -1.24 6.53 10.76
CA ARG A 34 -1.11 7.89 10.26
C ARG A 34 -1.82 8.02 8.91
N HIS A 35 -2.55 9.12 8.76
CA HIS A 35 -3.24 9.46 7.52
C HIS A 35 -2.28 10.26 6.62
N ILE A 36 -2.04 9.74 5.42
CA ILE A 36 -1.19 10.36 4.41
C ILE A 36 -2.08 11.23 3.53
N GLY A 37 -2.03 12.54 3.75
CA GLY A 37 -2.83 13.53 3.04
C GLY A 37 -2.11 14.23 1.90
N LEU A 38 -2.76 15.24 1.32
CA LEU A 38 -2.16 16.13 0.30
C LEU A 38 -0.99 16.98 0.84
N ASP A 39 -0.81 17.07 2.16
CA ASP A 39 0.36 17.72 2.77
C ASP A 39 1.67 16.98 2.43
N GLU A 40 1.58 15.67 2.16
CA GLU A 40 2.69 14.83 1.74
C GLU A 40 2.51 14.44 0.27
N LEU A 41 2.54 15.44 -0.63
CA LEU A 41 2.34 15.27 -2.07
C LEU A 41 3.14 14.11 -2.67
N ASP A 42 4.41 13.93 -2.27
CA ASP A 42 5.26 12.85 -2.77
C ASP A 42 4.73 11.46 -2.34
N ASN A 43 4.33 11.33 -1.08
CA ASN A 43 3.76 10.09 -0.55
C ASN A 43 2.37 9.83 -1.13
N HIS A 44 1.56 10.88 -1.28
CA HIS A 44 0.22 10.79 -1.85
C HIS A 44 0.28 10.35 -3.32
N ALA A 45 1.12 10.99 -4.13
CA ALA A 45 1.35 10.61 -5.52
C ALA A 45 1.85 9.17 -5.63
N PHE A 46 2.80 8.77 -4.77
CA PHE A 46 3.29 7.41 -4.71
C PHE A 46 2.19 6.40 -4.38
N LEU A 47 1.36 6.67 -3.38
CA LEU A 47 0.24 5.80 -3.02
C LEU A 47 -0.80 5.71 -4.14
N MET A 48 -1.05 6.80 -4.86
CA MET A 48 -1.96 6.82 -6.01
C MET A 48 -1.43 5.98 -7.18
N ASP A 49 -0.13 6.06 -7.48
CA ASP A 49 0.49 5.32 -8.60
C ASP A 49 0.59 3.81 -8.34
N PHE A 50 0.79 3.42 -7.08
CA PHE A 50 1.01 2.03 -6.67
C PHE A 50 -0.13 1.44 -5.83
N GLN A 51 -1.30 2.09 -5.80
CA GLN A 51 -2.43 1.74 -4.91
C GLN A 51 -2.78 0.25 -4.97
N GLU A 52 -3.07 -0.26 -6.17
CA GLU A 52 -3.49 -1.66 -6.40
C GLU A 52 -2.46 -2.67 -5.88
N TYR A 53 -1.17 -2.43 -6.14
CA TYR A 53 -0.09 -3.32 -5.72
C TYR A 53 0.17 -3.25 -4.22
N LEU A 54 0.08 -2.05 -3.64
CA LEU A 54 0.23 -1.86 -2.21
C LEU A 54 -0.94 -2.49 -1.47
N GLU A 55 -2.17 -2.31 -1.95
CA GLU A 55 -3.35 -2.94 -1.39
C GLU A 55 -3.22 -4.46 -1.34
N GLU A 56 -2.83 -5.12 -2.43
CA GLU A 56 -2.52 -6.56 -2.43
C GLU A 56 -1.37 -6.92 -1.48
N PHE A 57 -0.34 -6.07 -1.38
CA PHE A 57 0.78 -6.28 -0.47
C PHE A 57 0.34 -6.23 1.00
N TYR A 58 -0.42 -5.21 1.38
CA TYR A 58 -0.91 -5.02 2.74
C TYR A 58 -2.01 -6.02 3.11
N ALA A 59 -2.83 -6.45 2.14
CA ALA A 59 -3.85 -7.47 2.35
C ALA A 59 -3.25 -8.79 2.86
N ARG A 60 -2.02 -9.13 2.44
CA ARG A 60 -1.28 -10.30 2.98
C ARG A 60 -1.00 -10.20 4.48
N TYR A 61 -0.97 -9.00 5.04
CA TYR A 61 -0.79 -8.73 6.47
C TYR A 61 -2.11 -8.50 7.22
N ASN A 62 -3.27 -8.74 6.57
CA ASN A 62 -4.59 -8.34 7.05
C ASN A 62 -4.69 -6.83 7.30
N VAL A 63 -4.07 -6.03 6.42
CA VAL A 63 -4.14 -4.58 6.44
C VAL A 63 -4.77 -4.12 5.13
N GLU A 64 -5.80 -3.29 5.22
CA GLU A 64 -6.47 -2.72 4.07
C GLU A 64 -6.02 -1.27 3.88
N LEU A 65 -5.69 -0.90 2.65
CA LEU A 65 -5.34 0.48 2.33
C LEU A 65 -6.62 1.25 2.01
N ILE A 66 -7.12 2.03 2.97
CA ILE A 66 -8.36 2.77 2.80
C ILE A 66 -8.03 4.17 2.29
N ARG A 67 -8.61 4.52 1.14
CA ARG A 67 -8.65 5.89 0.64
C ARG A 67 -9.88 6.58 1.21
N ALA A 68 -9.70 7.74 1.82
CA ALA A 68 -10.79 8.57 2.29
C ALA A 68 -11.75 8.93 1.12
N PRO A 69 -13.06 9.02 1.36
CA PRO A 69 -14.05 9.31 0.32
C PRO A 69 -13.81 10.65 -0.40
N GLU A 70 -13.22 11.61 0.30
CA GLU A 70 -12.78 12.90 -0.24
C GLU A 70 -11.56 12.77 -1.18
N GLY A 71 -10.96 11.57 -1.28
CA GLY A 71 -9.76 11.30 -2.08
C GLY A 71 -8.47 11.99 -1.60
N SER A 72 -8.58 12.77 -0.52
CA SER A 72 -7.56 13.67 0.02
C SER A 72 -6.58 13.00 0.98
N SER A 73 -6.89 11.80 1.49
CA SER A 73 -6.02 11.09 2.43
C SER A 73 -6.14 9.57 2.28
N ILE A 74 -5.05 8.86 2.56
CA ILE A 74 -4.97 7.40 2.54
C ILE A 74 -4.40 6.92 3.87
N TYR A 75 -4.95 5.85 4.44
CA TYR A 75 -4.49 5.27 5.70
C TYR A 75 -4.59 3.75 5.68
N ALA A 76 -3.77 3.10 6.50
CA ALA A 76 -3.86 1.66 6.70
C ALA A 76 -4.92 1.36 7.77
N HIS A 77 -5.85 0.48 7.46
CA HIS A 77 -6.87 0.01 8.38
C HIS A 77 -6.65 -1.47 8.66
N VAL A 78 -6.69 -1.87 9.92
CA VAL A 78 -6.64 -3.27 10.33
C VAL A 78 -8.03 -3.67 10.78
N PRO A 79 -8.80 -4.47 10.01
CA PRO A 79 -10.13 -4.87 10.41
C PRO A 79 -10.09 -5.72 11.69
N PRO A 80 -11.03 -5.51 12.63
CA PRO A 80 -11.16 -6.37 13.81
C PRO A 80 -11.56 -7.79 13.38
N ARG A 81 -10.82 -8.80 13.85
CA ARG A 81 -11.09 -10.23 13.60
C ARG A 81 -12.36 -10.71 14.29
#